data_AF-X1QCN0-F1
#
_entry.id   AF-X1QCN0-F1
#
_cell.length_a   1.000
_cell.length_b   1.000
_cell.length_c   1.000
_cell.angle_alpha   90.00
_cell.angle_beta   90.00
_cell.angle_gamma   90.00
#
_symmetry.space_group_name_H-M   'P 1'
#
loop_
_entity.id
_entity.type
_entity.pdbx_description
1 polymer ?
#
loop_
_entity_poly.entity_id
_entity_poly.type
_entity_poly.pdbx_seq_one_letter_code
_entity_poly.pdbx_strand_id
1 'polypeptide(L)'
;IETPFFNLKVNEENGIVEVFDKTGNLLVSGNEIIIEDEVGDLYYHRSRFSPELIKSESGEGFQYGSFKPKGFRIEEDNLRVKVVFENEYYCLTWPYRLKERFPPMLYKYKTLDIYKEIIVFRDIPRIEFTTRIDNKYPNVRLRVKFDTGIERKSYFRETQFGVVPEPTEHFVKSGDSWRSEPSRIPNFMSWFDVSDGVRGITFMNKGLPAVEIIKDSLYITLLRSINELSADGIAGPFVPT
;
A
#
# COMPACT_ATOMS: atom_id res chain seq x y z
N ILE A 1 0.90 -15.83 14.56
CA ILE A 1 0.04 -16.87 13.95
C ILE A 1 0.95 -17.82 13.18
N GLU A 2 0.91 -19.11 13.49
CA GLU A 2 1.76 -20.12 12.87
C GLU A 2 0.93 -21.06 11.99
N THR A 3 1.38 -21.28 10.76
CA THR A 3 0.78 -22.23 9.81
C THR A 3 1.83 -23.28 9.39
N PRO A 4 1.44 -24.36 8.70
CA PRO A 4 2.39 -25.30 8.09
C PRO A 4 3.33 -24.65 7.06
N PHE A 5 2.91 -23.54 6.44
CA PHE A 5 3.64 -22.90 5.33
C PHE A 5 4.51 -21.71 5.77
N PHE A 6 3.99 -20.88 6.68
CA PHE A 6 4.64 -19.63 7.10
C PHE A 6 4.25 -19.23 8.53
N ASN A 7 5.02 -18.31 9.09
CA ASN A 7 4.74 -17.66 10.37
C ASN A 7 4.38 -16.19 10.12
N LEU A 8 3.23 -15.74 10.62
CA LEU A 8 2.76 -14.35 10.49
C LEU A 8 2.86 -13.64 11.84
N LYS A 9 3.49 -12.45 11.83
CA LYS A 9 3.42 -11.47 12.92
C LYS A 9 2.60 -10.27 12.45
N VAL A 10 1.79 -9.73 13.34
CA VAL A 10 1.03 -8.50 13.10
C VAL A 10 1.35 -7.54 14.23
N ASN A 11 1.73 -6.31 13.89
CA ASN A 11 2.01 -5.27 14.86
C ASN A 11 0.69 -4.66 15.35
N GLU A 12 0.48 -4.65 16.67
CA GLU A 12 -0.77 -4.22 17.31
C GLU A 12 -0.97 -2.69 17.26
N GLU A 13 0.09 -1.92 17.04
CA GLU A 13 0.06 -0.46 17.01
C GLU A 13 -0.22 0.09 15.61
N ASN A 14 0.22 -0.57 14.54
CA ASN A 14 0.08 -0.05 13.18
C ASN A 14 -0.59 -1.02 12.18
N GLY A 15 -0.85 -2.27 12.59
CA GLY A 15 -1.49 -3.28 11.76
C GLY A 15 -0.63 -3.77 10.58
N ILE A 16 0.68 -3.44 10.57
CA ILE A 16 1.64 -3.92 9.60
C ILE A 16 1.91 -5.40 9.86
N VAL A 17 2.02 -6.17 8.78
CA VAL A 17 2.28 -7.61 8.85
C VAL A 17 3.71 -7.92 8.43
N GLU A 18 4.26 -8.95 9.05
CA GLU A 18 5.53 -9.56 8.67
C GLU A 18 5.33 -11.06 8.51
N VAL A 19 5.65 -11.59 7.33
CA VAL A 19 5.52 -13.00 6.98
C VAL A 19 6.91 -13.60 6.92
N PHE A 20 7.12 -14.69 7.66
CA PHE A 20 8.38 -15.42 7.71
C PHE A 20 8.18 -16.84 7.20
N ASP A 21 9.22 -17.41 6.60
CA ASP A 21 9.26 -18.84 6.32
C ASP A 21 9.40 -19.66 7.62
N LYS A 22 9.33 -21.00 7.49
CA LYS A 22 9.49 -21.90 8.65
C LYS A 22 10.91 -21.90 9.24
N THR A 23 11.90 -21.40 8.50
CA THR A 23 13.30 -21.28 8.96
C THR A 23 13.60 -19.93 9.62
N GLY A 24 12.68 -18.96 9.58
CA GLY A 24 12.79 -17.65 10.19
C GLY A 24 13.21 -16.52 9.25
N ASN A 25 13.34 -16.74 7.94
CA ASN A 25 13.66 -15.66 6.99
C ASN A 25 12.42 -14.83 6.67
N LEU A 26 12.56 -13.51 6.58
CA LEU A 26 11.48 -12.61 6.20
C LEU A 26 11.15 -12.80 4.71
N LEU A 27 9.92 -13.19 4.43
CA LEU A 27 9.40 -13.35 3.07
C LEU A 27 8.85 -12.04 2.52
N VAL A 28 7.98 -11.37 3.28
CA VAL A 28 7.33 -10.11 2.91
C VAL A 28 6.89 -9.37 4.16
N SER A 29 7.02 -8.05 4.17
CA SER A 29 6.35 -7.18 5.14
C SER A 29 5.39 -6.24 4.41
N GLY A 30 4.35 -5.75 5.06
CA GLY A 30 3.43 -4.83 4.40
C GLY A 30 2.09 -4.66 5.08
N ASN A 31 1.03 -4.51 4.26
CA ASN A 31 -0.28 -4.04 4.72
C ASN A 31 -0.21 -2.62 5.33
N GLU A 32 0.77 -1.84 4.91
CA GLU A 32 1.01 -0.47 5.39
C GLU A 32 0.23 0.53 4.53
N ILE A 33 -0.59 1.38 5.15
CA ILE A 33 -1.28 2.48 4.48
C ILE A 33 -0.35 3.67 4.30
N ILE A 34 -0.28 4.11 3.05
CA ILE A 34 0.47 5.28 2.61
C ILE A 34 -0.53 6.34 2.16
N ILE A 35 -0.42 7.54 2.74
CA ILE A 35 -1.18 8.72 2.38
C ILE A 35 -0.26 9.65 1.60
N GLU A 36 -0.66 9.96 0.37
CA GLU A 36 0.03 10.89 -0.51
C GLU A 36 -0.87 12.01 -0.97
N ASP A 37 -0.23 13.08 -1.42
CA ASP A 37 -0.91 14.19 -2.06
C ASP A 37 -1.33 13.84 -3.49
N GLU A 38 -2.52 14.27 -3.87
CA GLU A 38 -3.06 14.11 -5.22
C GLU A 38 -3.63 15.44 -5.72
N VAL A 39 -2.86 16.08 -6.60
CA VAL A 39 -3.23 17.29 -7.34
C VAL A 39 -3.21 17.07 -8.84
N GLY A 40 -3.17 15.81 -9.26
CA GLY A 40 -3.33 15.45 -10.65
C GLY A 40 -4.79 15.51 -11.08
N ASP A 41 -5.02 14.96 -12.26
CA ASP A 41 -6.34 14.79 -12.84
C ASP A 41 -6.69 13.30 -12.94
N LEU A 42 -7.79 12.98 -13.62
CA LEU A 42 -8.25 11.61 -13.79
C LEU A 42 -7.18 10.71 -14.45
N TYR A 43 -6.40 11.28 -15.38
CA TYR A 43 -5.46 10.53 -16.21
C TYR A 43 -4.09 10.41 -15.57
N TYR A 44 -3.61 11.48 -14.94
CA TYR A 44 -2.24 11.60 -14.48
C TYR A 44 -2.20 11.92 -12.99
N HIS A 45 -1.47 11.08 -12.24
CA HIS A 45 -1.11 11.39 -10.87
C HIS A 45 -0.07 12.51 -10.82
N ARG A 46 -0.30 13.49 -9.95
CA ARG A 46 0.68 14.49 -9.59
C ARG A 46 0.62 14.75 -8.09
N SER A 47 1.78 14.88 -7.47
CA SER A 47 1.93 15.24 -6.06
C SER A 47 2.75 16.53 -5.96
N ARG A 48 2.34 17.44 -5.07
CA ARG A 48 3.11 18.66 -4.75
C ARG A 48 4.37 18.35 -3.94
N PHE A 49 4.33 17.26 -3.19
CA PHE A 49 5.35 16.95 -2.18
C PHE A 49 6.29 15.81 -2.61
N SER A 50 6.10 15.24 -3.81
CA SER A 50 6.96 14.17 -4.31
C SER A 50 8.45 14.52 -4.18
N PRO A 51 9.30 13.67 -3.56
CA PRO A 51 9.03 12.27 -3.17
C PRO A 51 8.48 12.07 -1.74
N GLU A 52 8.22 13.14 -0.98
CA GLU A 52 7.70 13.06 0.38
C GLU A 52 6.22 12.63 0.42
N LEU A 53 5.90 11.81 1.41
CA LEU A 53 4.56 11.34 1.71
C LEU A 53 3.86 12.29 2.70
N ILE A 54 2.53 12.34 2.69
CA ILE A 54 1.79 13.04 3.76
C ILE A 54 2.01 12.28 5.07
N LYS A 55 1.73 10.97 5.08
CA LYS A 55 1.97 10.10 6.23
C LYS A 55 1.99 8.63 5.82
N SER A 56 2.78 7.83 6.52
CA SER A 56 2.68 6.37 6.54
C SER A 56 2.35 5.85 7.94
N GLU A 57 1.80 4.64 8.03
CA GLU A 57 1.58 3.98 9.33
C GLU A 57 2.87 3.58 10.05
N SER A 58 4.00 3.41 9.33
CA SER A 58 5.33 3.27 9.95
C SER A 58 5.87 4.58 10.55
N GLY A 59 5.23 5.72 10.26
CA GLY A 59 5.57 7.01 10.85
C GLY A 59 6.30 7.98 9.92
N GLU A 60 6.58 7.59 8.67
CA GLU A 60 7.17 8.46 7.65
C GLU A 60 6.21 9.60 7.22
N GLY A 61 6.73 10.52 6.40
CA GLY A 61 6.03 11.70 5.92
C GLY A 61 6.10 12.89 6.87
N PHE A 62 5.15 13.82 6.75
CA PHE A 62 5.15 15.05 7.54
C PHE A 62 5.07 14.77 9.05
N GLN A 63 5.68 15.67 9.83
CA GLN A 63 5.62 15.62 11.29
C GLN A 63 4.21 15.91 11.82
N TYR A 64 3.40 16.62 11.04
CA TYR A 64 2.01 16.92 11.37
C TYR A 64 1.12 15.72 11.06
N GLY A 65 0.07 15.59 11.86
CA GLY A 65 -0.85 14.46 11.79
C GLY A 65 -0.29 13.17 12.37
N SER A 66 -1.18 12.28 12.78
CA SER A 66 -0.82 10.97 13.34
C SER A 66 -1.96 9.99 13.19
N PHE A 67 -1.58 8.73 13.04
CA PHE A 67 -2.48 7.61 13.22
C PHE A 67 -2.80 7.44 14.70
N LYS A 68 -4.02 7.02 14.99
CA LYS A 68 -4.52 6.73 16.34
C LYS A 68 -5.14 5.34 16.33
N PRO A 69 -4.43 4.32 16.82
CA PRO A 69 -4.96 2.96 16.93
C PRO A 69 -6.19 2.97 17.83
N LYS A 70 -7.26 2.30 17.39
CA LYS A 70 -8.55 2.23 18.11
C LYS A 70 -8.89 0.86 18.61
N GLY A 71 -8.52 -0.18 17.86
CA GLY A 71 -8.82 -1.54 18.23
C GLY A 71 -7.88 -2.52 17.56
N PHE A 72 -7.51 -3.55 18.31
CA PHE A 72 -6.83 -4.71 17.80
C PHE A 72 -7.48 -5.94 18.43
N ARG A 73 -7.90 -6.89 17.60
CA ARG A 73 -8.48 -8.15 18.08
C ARG A 73 -8.12 -9.30 17.17
N ILE A 74 -7.98 -10.46 17.76
CA ILE A 74 -7.73 -11.71 17.06
C ILE A 74 -8.92 -12.64 17.36
N GLU A 75 -9.55 -13.12 16.30
CA GLU A 75 -10.64 -14.08 16.33
C GLU A 75 -10.11 -15.39 15.77
N GLU A 76 -9.94 -16.40 16.62
CA GLU A 76 -9.49 -17.73 16.22
C GLU A 76 -10.68 -18.64 15.99
N ASP A 77 -10.72 -19.26 14.81
CA ASP A 77 -11.65 -20.31 14.43
C ASP A 77 -10.84 -21.58 14.10
N ASN A 78 -11.48 -22.74 14.05
CA ASN A 78 -10.78 -24.03 13.87
C ASN A 78 -9.98 -24.12 12.55
N LEU A 79 -10.38 -23.35 11.53
CA LEU A 79 -9.81 -23.39 10.18
C LEU A 79 -9.14 -22.09 9.74
N ARG A 80 -9.38 -20.98 10.46
CA ARG A 80 -8.87 -19.66 10.08
C ARG A 80 -8.63 -18.80 11.31
N VAL A 81 -7.66 -17.92 11.21
CA VAL A 81 -7.45 -16.83 12.17
C VAL A 81 -7.78 -15.52 11.48
N LYS A 82 -8.65 -14.73 12.08
CA LYS A 82 -8.99 -13.38 11.63
C LYS A 82 -8.38 -12.37 12.58
N VAL A 83 -7.55 -11.47 12.06
CA VAL A 83 -7.03 -10.32 12.79
C VAL A 83 -7.76 -9.08 12.31
N VAL A 84 -8.33 -8.32 13.23
CA VAL A 84 -9.01 -7.06 12.94
C VAL A 84 -8.24 -5.93 13.60
N PHE A 85 -7.92 -4.90 12.82
CA PHE A 85 -7.24 -3.70 13.26
C PHE A 85 -8.02 -2.46 12.82
N GLU A 86 -8.28 -1.57 13.77
CA GLU A 86 -9.00 -0.33 13.58
C GLU A 86 -8.09 0.85 13.89
N ASN A 87 -8.01 1.79 12.95
CA ASN A 87 -7.12 2.93 13.03
C ASN A 87 -7.84 4.19 12.51
N GLU A 88 -7.42 5.34 13.00
CA GLU A 88 -7.93 6.63 12.55
C GLU A 88 -6.76 7.53 12.18
N TYR A 89 -6.94 8.39 11.17
CA TYR A 89 -5.95 9.40 10.84
C TYR A 89 -6.46 10.81 11.14
N TYR A 90 -5.60 11.60 11.79
CA TYR A 90 -5.85 12.98 12.15
C TYR A 90 -4.77 13.87 11.53
N CYS A 91 -5.15 15.00 10.93
CA CYS A 91 -4.19 15.93 10.33
C CYS A 91 -3.49 16.84 11.35
N LEU A 92 -4.10 17.07 12.53
CA LEU A 92 -3.54 17.93 13.56
C LEU A 92 -3.45 17.22 14.90
N THR A 93 -2.26 17.27 15.49
CA THR A 93 -1.98 16.66 16.79
C THR A 93 -1.09 17.55 17.64
N TRP A 94 -1.29 17.53 18.97
CA TRP A 94 -0.42 18.22 19.93
C TRP A 94 0.16 17.21 20.94
N PRO A 95 1.45 17.30 21.30
CA PRO A 95 2.42 18.33 20.89
C PRO A 95 2.85 18.18 19.43
N TYR A 96 3.04 19.32 18.75
CA TYR A 96 3.47 19.36 17.35
C TYR A 96 5.01 19.35 17.20
N ARG A 97 5.74 19.34 18.33
CA ARG A 97 7.20 19.18 18.41
C ARG A 97 7.53 18.08 19.42
N LEU A 98 8.73 17.49 19.29
CA LEU A 98 9.25 16.49 20.23
C LEU A 98 8.35 15.24 20.37
N LYS A 99 7.71 14.82 19.28
CA LYS A 99 6.78 13.68 19.26
C LYS A 99 7.41 12.35 19.66
N GLU A 100 8.71 12.17 19.41
CA GLU A 100 9.46 10.99 19.87
C GLU A 100 9.50 10.89 21.40
N ARG A 101 9.54 12.03 22.10
CA ARG A 101 9.57 12.08 23.55
C ARG A 101 8.18 12.15 24.18
N PHE A 102 7.25 12.82 23.49
CA PHE A 102 5.91 13.08 24.00
C PHE A 102 4.86 12.61 22.98
N PRO A 103 4.14 11.52 23.28
CA PRO A 103 3.10 11.03 22.38
C PRO A 103 1.97 12.07 22.22
N PRO A 104 1.24 12.04 21.09
CA PRO A 104 0.13 12.97 20.88
C PRO A 104 -0.95 12.86 21.96
N MET A 105 -1.25 13.97 22.61
CA MET A 105 -2.31 14.10 23.63
C MET A 105 -3.61 14.65 23.05
N LEU A 106 -3.52 15.53 22.04
CA LEU A 106 -4.69 16.09 21.36
C LEU A 106 -4.72 15.63 19.91
N TYR A 107 -5.91 15.29 19.44
CA TYR A 107 -6.20 14.87 18.08
C TYR A 107 -7.33 15.75 17.51
N LYS A 108 -7.07 16.43 16.40
CA LYS A 108 -8.01 17.33 15.73
C LYS A 108 -7.99 17.10 14.22
N TYR A 109 -9.13 17.37 13.58
CA TYR A 109 -9.37 17.11 12.15
C TYR A 109 -9.16 15.63 11.79
N LYS A 110 -10.10 14.77 12.23
CA LYS A 110 -10.15 13.38 11.78
C LYS A 110 -10.53 13.35 10.30
N THR A 111 -9.73 12.70 9.48
CA THR A 111 -9.95 12.64 8.03
C THR A 111 -10.12 11.22 7.49
N LEU A 112 -9.56 10.21 8.16
CA LEU A 112 -9.75 8.81 7.77
C LEU A 112 -10.20 7.96 8.96
N ASP A 113 -11.15 7.08 8.70
CA ASP A 113 -11.44 5.90 9.53
C ASP A 113 -11.03 4.66 8.73
N ILE A 114 -10.13 3.84 9.28
CA ILE A 114 -9.50 2.71 8.61
C ILE A 114 -9.82 1.43 9.39
N TYR A 115 -10.40 0.47 8.69
CA TYR A 115 -10.69 -0.86 9.21
C TYR A 115 -9.96 -1.89 8.36
N LYS A 116 -9.08 -2.68 8.97
CA LYS A 116 -8.34 -3.75 8.31
C LYS A 116 -8.76 -5.10 8.87
N GLU A 117 -8.98 -6.04 7.99
CA GLU A 117 -9.20 -7.44 8.31
C GLU A 117 -8.15 -8.27 7.58
N ILE A 118 -7.42 -9.09 8.32
CA ILE A 118 -6.42 -10.03 7.82
C ILE A 118 -6.92 -11.43 8.14
N ILE A 119 -7.14 -12.26 7.11
CA ILE A 119 -7.57 -13.65 7.30
C ILE A 119 -6.41 -14.57 6.90
N VAL A 120 -6.04 -15.44 7.82
CA VAL A 120 -5.05 -16.50 7.62
C VAL A 120 -5.77 -17.84 7.68
N PHE A 121 -5.57 -18.67 6.67
CA PHE A 121 -6.11 -20.02 6.64
C PHE A 121 -5.08 -21.01 7.17
N ARG A 122 -5.55 -22.04 7.87
CA ARG A 122 -4.66 -23.07 8.44
C ARG A 122 -3.92 -23.87 7.37
N ASP A 123 -4.64 -24.32 6.34
CA ASP A 123 -4.14 -25.29 5.36
C ASP A 123 -4.00 -24.71 3.94
N ILE A 124 -4.02 -23.38 3.80
CA ILE A 124 -3.84 -22.69 2.51
C ILE A 124 -2.71 -21.66 2.65
N PRO A 125 -1.70 -21.64 1.76
CA PRO A 125 -0.58 -20.69 1.79
C PRO A 125 -1.01 -19.31 1.24
N ARG A 126 -2.10 -18.75 1.76
CA ARG A 126 -2.71 -17.50 1.31
C ARG A 126 -3.13 -16.66 2.51
N ILE A 127 -2.89 -15.37 2.41
CA ILE A 127 -3.35 -14.36 3.35
C ILE A 127 -4.32 -13.45 2.61
N GLU A 128 -5.50 -13.24 3.16
CA GLU A 128 -6.46 -12.28 2.61
C GLU A 128 -6.42 -10.98 3.40
N PHE A 129 -6.40 -9.86 2.67
CA PHE A 129 -6.47 -8.52 3.23
C PHE A 129 -7.74 -7.84 2.76
N THR A 130 -8.55 -7.35 3.70
CA THR A 130 -9.68 -6.46 3.43
C THR A 130 -9.46 -5.15 4.15
N THR A 131 -9.28 -4.07 3.40
CA THR A 131 -9.17 -2.71 3.93
C THR A 131 -10.43 -1.94 3.57
N ARG A 132 -11.13 -1.42 4.58
CA ARG A 132 -12.26 -0.50 4.43
C ARG A 132 -11.83 0.87 4.94
N ILE A 133 -12.05 1.90 4.14
CA ILE A 133 -11.66 3.27 4.48
C ILE A 133 -12.87 4.18 4.29
N ASP A 134 -13.28 4.90 5.33
CA ASP A 134 -14.15 6.07 5.19
C ASP A 134 -13.26 7.30 5.06
N ASN A 135 -13.18 7.84 3.83
CA ASN A 135 -12.30 8.93 3.47
C ASN A 135 -13.04 10.27 3.45
N LYS A 136 -12.62 11.19 4.32
CA LYS A 136 -13.00 12.62 4.33
C LYS A 136 -11.84 13.54 3.97
N TYR A 137 -10.70 12.99 3.57
CA TYR A 137 -9.53 13.73 3.11
C TYR A 137 -9.63 13.95 1.59
N PRO A 138 -9.86 15.20 1.12
CA PRO A 138 -9.81 15.49 -0.31
C PRO A 138 -8.37 15.50 -0.83
N ASN A 139 -8.20 15.32 -2.15
CA ASN A 139 -6.91 15.51 -2.84
C ASN A 139 -5.80 14.60 -2.30
N VAL A 140 -6.13 13.34 -2.03
CA VAL A 140 -5.18 12.33 -1.58
C VAL A 140 -5.18 11.10 -2.46
N ARG A 141 -4.01 10.47 -2.55
CA ARG A 141 -3.84 9.11 -3.05
C ARG A 141 -3.56 8.19 -1.87
N LEU A 142 -4.41 7.18 -1.69
CA LEU A 142 -4.25 6.15 -0.67
C LEU A 142 -3.70 4.89 -1.33
N ARG A 143 -2.60 4.38 -0.79
CA ARG A 143 -1.96 3.14 -1.27
C ARG A 143 -1.71 2.19 -0.11
N VAL A 144 -1.62 0.91 -0.43
CA VAL A 144 -1.07 -0.10 0.48
C VAL A 144 0.30 -0.52 -0.02
N LYS A 145 1.29 -0.50 0.89
CA LYS A 145 2.69 -0.85 0.61
C LYS A 145 2.99 -2.26 1.13
N PHE A 146 3.72 -3.00 0.31
CA PHE A 146 4.33 -4.29 0.63
C PHE A 146 5.80 -4.29 0.21
N ASP A 147 6.69 -4.61 1.15
CA ASP A 147 8.12 -4.75 0.90
C ASP A 147 8.42 -6.24 0.67
N THR A 148 8.80 -6.55 -0.58
CA THR A 148 9.02 -7.93 -1.02
C THR A 148 10.46 -8.41 -0.80
N GLY A 149 11.42 -7.48 -0.70
CA GLY A 149 12.86 -7.79 -0.67
C GLY A 149 13.37 -8.52 -1.93
N ILE A 150 12.58 -8.56 -3.02
CA ILE A 150 13.00 -9.15 -4.29
C ILE A 150 13.63 -8.04 -5.12
N GLU A 151 14.96 -8.02 -5.24
CA GLU A 151 15.66 -6.98 -6.00
C GLU A 151 15.60 -7.24 -7.51
N ARG A 152 15.98 -8.45 -7.94
CA ARG A 152 15.91 -8.86 -9.35
C ARG A 152 14.53 -9.41 -9.66
N LYS A 153 13.65 -8.54 -10.16
CA LYS A 153 12.27 -8.90 -10.43
C LYS A 153 12.16 -9.53 -11.81
N SER A 154 11.32 -10.54 -11.93
CA SER A 154 10.61 -10.92 -13.14
C SER A 154 9.15 -10.90 -12.75
N TYR A 155 8.31 -10.21 -13.51
CA TYR A 155 6.90 -10.13 -13.19
C TYR A 155 6.05 -10.69 -14.30
N PHE A 156 5.02 -11.42 -13.87
CA PHE A 156 4.00 -11.99 -14.73
C PHE A 156 2.69 -11.35 -14.35
N ARG A 157 1.95 -10.83 -15.33
CA ARG A 157 0.65 -10.24 -15.06
C ARG A 157 -0.44 -10.92 -15.85
N GLU A 158 -1.61 -10.98 -15.24
CA GLU A 158 -2.80 -11.44 -15.93
C GLU A 158 -3.27 -10.41 -16.95
N THR A 159 -3.56 -10.90 -18.15
CA THR A 159 -4.19 -10.17 -19.24
C THR A 159 -5.47 -10.89 -19.67
N GLN A 160 -6.22 -10.29 -20.59
CA GLN A 160 -7.41 -10.92 -21.13
C GLN A 160 -7.03 -12.23 -21.85
N PHE A 161 -7.35 -13.37 -21.23
CA PHE A 161 -7.06 -14.73 -21.70
C PHE A 161 -5.58 -15.12 -21.77
N GLY A 162 -4.69 -14.47 -21.02
CA GLY A 162 -3.26 -14.81 -21.07
C GLY A 162 -2.42 -14.29 -19.92
N VAL A 163 -1.18 -14.76 -19.86
CA VAL A 163 -0.16 -14.31 -18.91
C VAL A 163 0.99 -13.74 -19.72
N VAL A 164 1.36 -12.49 -19.43
CA VAL A 164 2.46 -11.81 -20.12
C VAL A 164 3.62 -11.66 -19.13
N PRO A 165 4.81 -12.21 -19.43
CA PRO A 165 6.04 -11.81 -18.77
C PRO A 165 6.43 -10.43 -19.26
N GLU A 166 6.79 -9.55 -18.34
CA GLU A 166 7.41 -8.28 -18.68
C GLU A 166 8.83 -8.26 -18.12
N PRO A 167 9.85 -7.95 -18.94
CA PRO A 167 11.21 -7.86 -18.45
C PRO A 167 11.37 -6.62 -17.57
N THR A 168 12.02 -6.81 -16.44
CA THR A 168 12.37 -5.72 -15.52
C THR A 168 13.61 -5.01 -16.05
N GLU A 169 13.60 -3.68 -16.00
CA GLU A 169 14.71 -2.75 -16.29
C GLU A 169 15.10 -2.47 -17.77
N HIS A 170 14.64 -3.22 -18.77
CA HIS A 170 15.07 -2.99 -20.18
C HIS A 170 14.15 -2.09 -21.04
N PHE A 171 13.03 -1.60 -20.49
CA PHE A 171 12.15 -0.65 -21.20
C PHE A 171 12.22 0.80 -20.69
N VAL A 172 13.04 1.08 -19.69
CA VAL A 172 13.48 2.46 -19.42
C VAL A 172 14.54 2.79 -20.46
N LYS A 173 14.11 3.23 -21.66
CA LYS A 173 15.02 3.80 -22.65
C LYS A 173 15.84 4.88 -21.96
N SER A 174 17.16 4.72 -22.00
CA SER A 174 18.16 5.71 -21.63
C SER A 174 17.81 7.07 -22.25
N GLY A 175 17.47 8.02 -21.39
CA GLY A 175 17.22 9.41 -21.73
C GLY A 175 17.55 10.30 -20.53
N ASP A 176 18.84 10.60 -20.36
CA ASP A 176 19.46 11.75 -19.68
C ASP A 176 18.85 12.39 -18.42
N SER A 177 18.08 11.65 -17.61
CA SER A 177 17.78 12.09 -16.25
C SER A 177 17.80 10.92 -15.28
N TRP A 178 18.79 10.93 -14.38
CA TRP A 178 19.05 9.95 -13.33
C TRP A 178 18.01 10.02 -12.19
N ARG A 179 16.73 10.04 -12.53
CA ARG A 179 15.66 9.74 -11.58
C ARG A 179 15.06 8.44 -12.03
N SER A 180 15.30 7.39 -11.26
CA SER A 180 14.65 6.09 -11.38
C SER A 180 13.14 6.32 -11.44
N GLU A 181 12.58 6.43 -12.64
CA GLU A 181 11.14 6.48 -12.81
C GLU A 181 10.58 5.18 -12.23
N PRO A 182 9.55 5.25 -11.38
CA PRO A 182 8.92 4.06 -10.86
C PRO A 182 8.54 3.13 -12.00
N SER A 183 8.88 1.84 -11.89
CA SER A 183 8.39 0.86 -12.85
C SER A 183 6.91 0.66 -12.59
N ARG A 184 6.08 1.36 -13.35
CA ARG A 184 4.62 1.16 -13.33
C ARG A 184 4.33 -0.17 -14.00
N ILE A 185 3.71 -1.08 -13.25
CA ILE A 185 3.20 -2.31 -13.86
C ILE A 185 2.04 -1.89 -14.76
N PRO A 186 2.03 -2.25 -16.06
CA PRO A 186 0.87 -2.00 -16.91
C PRO A 186 -0.37 -2.66 -16.32
N ASN A 187 -1.55 -2.08 -16.61
CA ASN A 187 -2.81 -2.58 -16.07
C ASN A 187 -2.95 -4.10 -16.26
N PHE A 188 -3.47 -4.75 -15.23
CA PHE A 188 -3.73 -6.19 -15.18
C PHE A 188 -5.11 -6.43 -14.58
N MET A 189 -5.62 -7.64 -14.70
CA MET A 189 -6.98 -7.97 -14.25
C MET A 189 -7.02 -8.25 -12.75
N SER A 190 -6.85 -9.50 -12.34
CA SER A 190 -7.06 -9.92 -10.96
C SER A 190 -5.77 -10.28 -10.22
N TRP A 191 -4.68 -10.62 -10.92
CA TRP A 191 -3.43 -10.96 -10.26
C TRP A 191 -2.19 -10.60 -11.07
N PHE A 192 -1.08 -10.51 -10.35
CA PHE A 192 0.28 -10.47 -10.88
C PHE A 192 1.22 -11.16 -9.90
N ASP A 193 2.35 -11.64 -10.42
CA ASP A 193 3.39 -12.33 -9.68
C ASP A 193 4.71 -11.59 -9.79
N VAL A 194 5.49 -11.59 -8.71
CA VAL A 194 6.85 -11.04 -8.66
C VAL A 194 7.78 -12.14 -8.16
N SER A 195 8.79 -12.50 -8.96
CA SER A 195 9.74 -13.57 -8.65
C SER A 195 11.18 -13.23 -9.04
N ASP A 196 12.16 -13.81 -8.35
CA ASP A 196 13.59 -13.80 -8.72
C ASP A 196 14.09 -15.14 -9.31
N GLY A 197 13.16 -16.08 -9.57
CA GLY A 197 13.46 -17.44 -10.01
C GLY A 197 13.77 -18.43 -8.88
N VAL A 198 13.94 -17.96 -7.64
CA VAL A 198 14.11 -18.81 -6.45
C VAL A 198 12.86 -18.75 -5.57
N ARG A 199 12.32 -17.54 -5.37
CA ARG A 199 11.06 -17.29 -4.66
C ARG A 199 10.13 -16.41 -5.49
N GLY A 200 8.84 -16.49 -5.21
CA GLY A 200 7.80 -15.70 -5.88
C GLY A 200 6.70 -15.30 -4.90
N ILE A 201 6.13 -14.12 -5.13
CA ILE A 201 4.98 -13.61 -4.39
C ILE A 201 3.91 -13.20 -5.38
N THR A 202 2.76 -13.86 -5.31
CA THR A 202 1.60 -13.52 -6.13
C THR A 202 0.65 -12.61 -5.35
N PHE A 203 0.34 -11.46 -5.94
CA PHE A 203 -0.65 -10.51 -5.43
C PHE A 203 -1.94 -10.66 -6.21
N MET A 204 -3.04 -10.91 -5.49
CA MET A 204 -4.38 -11.02 -6.06
C MET A 204 -5.24 -9.88 -5.53
N ASN A 205 -6.06 -9.29 -6.41
CA ASN A 205 -6.89 -8.14 -6.12
C ASN A 205 -8.31 -8.30 -6.68
N LYS A 206 -9.22 -7.44 -6.22
CA LYS A 206 -10.57 -7.31 -6.75
C LYS A 206 -10.84 -5.86 -7.14
N GLY A 207 -10.45 -5.49 -8.36
CA GLY A 207 -10.73 -4.15 -8.92
C GLY A 207 -9.69 -3.09 -8.55
N LEU A 208 -8.46 -3.48 -8.26
CA LEU A 208 -7.30 -2.61 -7.97
C LEU A 208 -6.20 -2.84 -9.02
N PRO A 209 -6.36 -2.32 -10.26
CA PRO A 209 -5.44 -2.59 -11.37
C PRO A 209 -4.15 -1.74 -11.33
N ALA A 210 -4.09 -0.73 -10.46
CA ALA A 210 -3.00 0.25 -10.44
C ALA A 210 -1.94 -0.13 -9.40
N VAL A 211 -0.79 -0.61 -9.88
CA VAL A 211 0.36 -0.98 -9.05
C VAL A 211 1.63 -0.32 -9.55
N GLU A 212 2.43 0.13 -8.61
CA GLU A 212 3.73 0.74 -8.85
C GLU A 212 4.78 0.00 -8.04
N ILE A 213 5.91 -0.32 -8.69
CA ILE A 213 7.06 -0.91 -8.03
C ILE A 213 8.17 0.14 -7.96
N ILE A 214 8.67 0.36 -6.75
CA ILE A 214 9.80 1.25 -6.47
C ILE A 214 10.83 0.43 -5.69
N LYS A 215 12.00 0.18 -6.29
CA LYS A 215 13.01 -0.73 -5.74
C LYS A 215 12.38 -2.09 -5.43
N ASP A 216 12.44 -2.56 -4.18
CA ASP A 216 11.86 -3.81 -3.67
C ASP A 216 10.46 -3.65 -3.07
N SER A 217 9.97 -2.41 -2.92
CA SER A 217 8.63 -2.07 -2.46
C SER A 217 7.60 -2.08 -3.58
N LEU A 218 6.40 -2.51 -3.24
CA LEU A 218 5.23 -2.60 -4.11
C LEU A 218 4.11 -1.79 -3.51
N TYR A 219 3.52 -0.92 -4.33
CA TYR A 219 2.46 -0.01 -3.93
C TYR A 219 1.20 -0.31 -4.74
N ILE A 220 0.15 -0.79 -4.08
CA ILE A 220 -1.17 -0.99 -4.68
C ILE A 220 -2.02 0.24 -4.37
N THR A 221 -2.54 0.89 -5.40
CA THR A 221 -3.40 2.07 -5.22
C THR A 221 -4.80 1.64 -4.83
N LEU A 222 -5.27 2.09 -3.66
CA LEU A 222 -6.61 1.82 -3.14
C LEU A 222 -7.62 2.89 -3.61
N LEU A 223 -7.20 4.15 -3.58
CA LEU A 223 -8.05 5.28 -3.92
C LEU A 223 -7.20 6.45 -4.44
N ARG A 224 -7.70 7.14 -5.47
CA ARG A 224 -7.26 8.49 -5.84
C ARG A 224 -8.45 9.43 -5.72
N SER A 225 -8.31 10.46 -4.90
CA SER A 225 -9.27 11.56 -4.79
C SER A 225 -8.75 12.74 -5.61
N ILE A 226 -9.44 13.05 -6.69
CA ILE A 226 -9.13 14.13 -7.63
C ILE A 226 -10.32 15.08 -7.73
N ASN A 227 -10.06 16.33 -8.15
CA ASN A 227 -11.09 17.35 -8.34
C ASN A 227 -11.18 17.84 -9.81
N GLU A 228 -10.41 17.23 -10.72
CA GLU A 228 -10.28 17.66 -12.12
C GLU A 228 -10.32 16.45 -13.07
N LEU A 229 -11.07 16.57 -14.17
CA LEU A 229 -11.13 15.54 -15.22
C LEU A 229 -9.83 15.51 -16.05
N SER A 230 -9.43 16.65 -16.59
CA SER A 230 -8.22 16.84 -17.39
C SER A 230 -7.69 18.24 -17.09
N ALA A 231 -6.46 18.29 -16.58
CA ALA A 231 -5.78 19.54 -16.25
C ALA A 231 -5.16 20.20 -17.49
N ASP A 232 -4.82 19.40 -18.50
CA ASP A 232 -4.16 19.86 -19.72
C ASP A 232 -5.13 20.33 -20.82
N GLY A 233 -6.42 19.97 -20.73
CA GLY A 233 -7.40 20.24 -21.78
C GLY A 233 -7.21 19.39 -23.04
N ILE A 234 -6.25 18.46 -23.05
CA ILE A 234 -5.88 17.62 -24.19
C ILE A 234 -6.56 16.26 -24.06
N ALA A 235 -6.53 15.67 -22.87
CA ALA A 235 -7.18 14.39 -22.59
C ALA A 235 -8.71 14.51 -22.42
N GLY A 236 -9.21 15.72 -22.15
CA GLY A 236 -10.64 16.03 -22.05
C GLY A 236 -10.87 17.52 -21.72
N PRO A 237 -12.13 17.98 -21.66
CA PRO A 237 -12.42 19.35 -21.24
C PRO A 237 -12.07 19.56 -19.75
N PHE A 238 -11.66 20.77 -19.39
CA PHE A 238 -11.49 21.16 -18.00
C PHE A 238 -12.86 21.20 -17.31
N VAL A 239 -13.12 20.22 -16.45
CA VAL A 239 -14.36 20.12 -15.67
C VAL A 239 -13.97 19.99 -14.19
N PRO A 240 -14.20 21.02 -13.36
CA PRO A 240 -14.04 20.90 -11.92
C PRO A 240 -15.18 20.05 -11.34
N THR A 241 -14.86 19.10 -10.46
CA THR A 241 -15.81 18.22 -9.75
C THR A 241 -15.93 18.58 -8.28
#